data_AF-A0AAU9CRD0-F1
#
_entry.id   AF-A0AAU9CRD0-F1
#
_cell.length_a   1.000
_cell.length_b   1.000
_cell.length_c   1.000
_cell.angle_alpha   90.00
_cell.angle_beta   90.00
_cell.angle_gamma   90.00
#
_symmetry.space_group_name_H-M   'P 1'
#
loop_
_entity.id
_entity.type
_entity.pdbx_description
1 polymer ?
#
loop_
_entity_poly.entity_id
_entity_poly.type
_entity_poly.pdbx_seq_one_letter_code
_entity_poly.pdbx_strand_id
1 'polypeptide(L)'
;MKRTGLWILWGVLLSLPAWAAKMPMMNHGRMLMDMGGKMVMGQNTDQLPPGCRRISEDVKLTVHAGHKYSRDFPGTMFGYDRRKWQVEPCARVTVTLVNEDHIRHQWMLHGLPEEVYPRGMFHLEVTGPGEVTGTFIAPAEDRTYLVHCDITQHTEKGMKAELVVGEGSGDLPGIAGITPPAVVYPDHGEAGGPVAADAGAPTPESGRRPLLSGLLVLGLVLAMLGAPYLFDWVGRRFFGMSGRELNAYLFERIMALFCRLIRLIRSLTAAGSTS
;
A
#
# COMPACT_ATOMS: atom_id res chain seq x y z
N MET A 1 30.41 -34.23 -65.32
CA MET A 1 30.87 -33.12 -64.43
C MET A 1 29.63 -32.47 -63.82
N LYS A 2 29.11 -32.94 -62.69
CA LYS A 2 29.34 -32.44 -61.31
C LYS A 2 29.30 -30.91 -61.17
N ARG A 3 28.18 -30.38 -60.64
CA ARG A 3 28.04 -29.40 -59.53
C ARG A 3 26.56 -29.00 -59.41
N THR A 4 25.70 -29.62 -58.59
CA THR A 4 25.44 -29.44 -57.14
C THR A 4 25.31 -27.99 -56.64
N GLY A 5 24.15 -27.68 -56.04
CA GLY A 5 23.84 -26.52 -55.19
C GLY A 5 22.40 -26.06 -55.43
N LEU A 6 21.34 -26.67 -54.89
CA LEU A 6 20.94 -26.80 -53.48
C LEU A 6 20.99 -25.47 -52.71
N TRP A 7 20.06 -24.56 -53.01
CA TRP A 7 19.69 -23.46 -52.13
C TRP A 7 18.45 -23.87 -51.34
N ILE A 8 18.71 -24.43 -50.16
CA ILE A 8 17.75 -24.77 -49.12
C ILE A 8 17.41 -23.50 -48.33
N LEU A 9 16.10 -23.24 -48.22
CA LEU A 9 15.39 -22.67 -47.07
C LEU A 9 16.17 -21.71 -46.16
N TRP A 10 15.98 -20.41 -46.36
CA TRP A 10 16.20 -19.39 -45.33
C TRP A 10 14.95 -18.50 -45.28
N GLY A 11 14.15 -18.64 -44.23
CA GLY A 11 12.97 -17.80 -44.05
C GLY A 11 11.90 -18.28 -43.05
N VAL A 12 12.23 -19.16 -42.10
CA VAL A 12 11.36 -19.40 -40.93
C VAL A 12 12.25 -19.40 -39.69
N LEU A 13 12.57 -18.21 -39.20
CA LEU A 13 13.17 -18.04 -37.87
C LEU A 13 12.32 -17.03 -37.09
N LEU A 14 11.66 -17.55 -36.05
CA LEU A 14 11.31 -16.89 -34.80
C LEU A 14 10.17 -15.87 -34.81
N SER A 15 8.95 -16.35 -35.03
CA SER A 15 7.78 -15.84 -34.31
C SER A 15 7.38 -16.86 -33.24
N LEU A 16 8.23 -17.03 -32.21
CA LEU A 16 7.75 -17.63 -30.98
C LEU A 16 6.80 -16.61 -30.35
N PRO A 17 5.51 -16.92 -30.15
CA PRO A 17 4.70 -16.08 -29.29
C PRO A 17 5.37 -16.13 -27.93
N ALA A 18 5.76 -14.97 -27.40
CA ALA A 18 6.11 -14.83 -26.00
C ALA A 18 4.86 -15.14 -25.18
N TRP A 19 4.54 -16.43 -25.04
CA TRP A 19 3.65 -16.91 -24.01
C TRP A 19 4.30 -16.44 -22.73
N ALA A 20 3.67 -15.45 -22.10
CA ALA A 20 3.97 -15.04 -20.74
C ALA A 20 4.05 -16.31 -19.91
N ALA A 21 5.26 -16.75 -19.60
CA ALA A 21 5.46 -17.88 -18.73
C ALA A 21 4.79 -17.49 -17.41
N LYS A 22 3.67 -18.16 -17.07
CA LYS A 22 3.04 -18.02 -15.76
C LYS A 22 4.09 -18.45 -14.75
N MET A 23 4.73 -17.48 -14.11
CA MET A 23 5.66 -17.79 -13.04
C MET A 23 4.88 -18.46 -11.91
N PRO A 24 5.44 -19.52 -11.29
CA PRO A 24 4.76 -20.19 -10.19
C PRO A 24 4.59 -19.20 -9.03
N MET A 25 3.36 -19.06 -8.55
CA MET A 25 3.06 -18.29 -7.35
C MET A 25 3.61 -19.07 -6.13
N MET A 26 4.43 -18.41 -5.34
CA MET A 26 4.95 -18.93 -4.08
C MET A 26 4.03 -18.52 -2.93
N ASN A 27 3.75 -19.47 -2.03
CA ASN A 27 2.90 -19.23 -0.87
C ASN A 27 3.74 -18.79 0.34
N HIS A 28 3.47 -17.60 0.83
CA HIS A 28 4.02 -17.01 2.05
C HIS A 28 2.93 -16.86 3.13
N GLY A 29 2.25 -17.96 3.44
CA GLY A 29 1.16 -18.03 4.42
C GLY A 29 -0.20 -17.67 3.82
N ARG A 30 -0.66 -16.43 4.07
CA ARG A 30 -1.93 -15.91 3.53
C ARG A 30 -1.73 -14.97 2.33
N MET A 31 -0.52 -14.99 1.77
CA MET A 31 -0.09 -14.22 0.61
C MET A 31 0.49 -15.18 -0.44
N LEU A 32 0.06 -15.04 -1.69
CA LEU A 32 0.64 -15.69 -2.85
C LEU A 32 1.39 -14.63 -3.66
N MET A 33 2.65 -14.86 -4.00
CA MET A 33 3.45 -13.91 -4.78
C MET A 33 4.33 -14.62 -5.81
N ASP A 34 4.55 -14.00 -6.97
CA ASP A 34 5.57 -14.44 -7.92
C ASP A 34 6.77 -13.47 -7.97
N MET A 35 7.82 -13.89 -8.67
CA MET A 35 8.99 -13.03 -8.91
C MET A 35 8.74 -11.93 -9.95
N GLY A 36 7.57 -11.95 -10.62
CA GLY A 36 7.14 -10.95 -11.59
C GLY A 36 6.40 -9.76 -10.96
N GLY A 37 6.26 -9.73 -9.63
CA GLY A 37 5.58 -8.65 -8.92
C GLY A 37 4.05 -8.78 -8.94
N LYS A 38 3.53 -10.00 -9.04
CA LYS A 38 2.12 -10.31 -8.84
C LYS A 38 1.88 -10.78 -7.41
N MET A 39 0.81 -10.30 -6.78
CA MET A 39 0.42 -10.71 -5.43
C MET A 39 -1.08 -11.00 -5.36
N VAL A 40 -1.45 -12.00 -4.55
CA VAL A 40 -2.81 -12.22 -4.04
C VAL A 40 -2.74 -12.34 -2.52
N MET A 41 -3.55 -11.58 -1.79
CA MET A 41 -3.74 -11.75 -0.34
C MET A 41 -5.21 -11.93 -0.02
N GLY A 42 -5.50 -12.76 0.99
CA GLY A 42 -6.88 -13.00 1.43
C GLY A 42 -7.68 -13.92 0.50
N GLN A 43 -7.00 -14.75 -0.30
CA GLN A 43 -7.68 -15.73 -1.16
C GLN A 43 -8.57 -16.66 -0.33
N ASN A 44 -9.83 -16.77 -0.74
CA ASN A 44 -10.83 -17.63 -0.14
C ASN A 44 -11.73 -18.23 -1.24
N THR A 45 -11.64 -19.55 -1.44
CA THR A 45 -12.37 -20.27 -2.50
C THR A 45 -13.53 -21.11 -1.97
N ASP A 46 -13.59 -21.34 -0.65
CA ASP A 46 -14.42 -22.37 -0.03
C ASP A 46 -14.83 -22.11 1.44
N GLN A 47 -14.19 -21.18 2.16
CA GLN A 47 -14.54 -20.87 3.54
C GLN A 47 -15.66 -19.83 3.59
N LEU A 48 -16.88 -20.28 3.89
CA LEU A 48 -18.04 -19.39 3.97
C LEU A 48 -17.86 -18.35 5.09
N PRO A 49 -18.03 -17.04 4.80
CA PRO A 49 -18.10 -16.01 5.82
C PRO A 49 -19.27 -16.23 6.79
N PRO A 50 -19.25 -15.63 8.00
CA PRO A 50 -20.38 -15.63 8.92
C PRO A 50 -21.69 -15.22 8.22
N GLY A 51 -22.78 -15.94 8.53
CA GLY A 51 -24.10 -15.72 7.92
C GLY A 51 -24.33 -16.45 6.58
N CYS A 52 -23.28 -16.88 5.88
CA CYS A 52 -23.42 -17.63 4.63
C CYS A 52 -23.69 -19.12 4.87
N ARG A 53 -24.83 -19.62 4.38
CA ARG A 53 -25.17 -21.06 4.43
C ARG A 53 -24.64 -21.85 3.23
N ARG A 54 -24.49 -21.17 2.09
CA ARG A 54 -23.96 -21.70 0.83
C ARG A 54 -23.52 -20.54 -0.06
N ILE A 55 -22.74 -20.85 -1.09
CA ILE A 55 -22.47 -19.91 -2.18
C ILE A 55 -23.79 -19.65 -2.92
N SER A 56 -24.14 -18.37 -3.10
CA SER A 56 -25.33 -17.95 -3.85
C SER A 56 -25.11 -18.04 -5.35
N GLU A 57 -23.96 -17.56 -5.82
CA GLU A 57 -23.55 -17.56 -7.22
C GLU A 57 -22.01 -17.50 -7.37
N ASP A 58 -21.53 -17.83 -8.58
CA ASP A 58 -20.14 -17.68 -9.00
C ASP A 58 -20.02 -16.49 -9.96
N VAL A 59 -19.32 -15.43 -9.55
CA VAL A 59 -19.15 -14.21 -10.32
C VAL A 59 -17.71 -14.07 -10.80
N LYS A 60 -17.53 -13.73 -12.07
CA LYS A 60 -16.21 -13.43 -12.64
C LYS A 60 -16.12 -11.97 -13.03
N LEU A 61 -15.18 -11.25 -12.43
CA LEU A 61 -14.90 -9.86 -12.73
C LEU A 61 -13.53 -9.76 -13.41
N THR A 62 -13.48 -9.17 -14.60
CA THR A 62 -12.21 -8.74 -15.21
C THR A 62 -12.14 -7.23 -15.05
N VAL A 63 -11.11 -6.77 -14.35
CA VAL A 63 -10.91 -5.36 -14.00
C VAL A 63 -9.65 -4.89 -14.67
N HIS A 64 -9.78 -3.90 -15.55
CA HIS A 64 -8.63 -3.31 -16.19
C HIS A 64 -8.22 -2.03 -15.47
N ALA A 65 -6.93 -1.88 -15.20
CA ALA A 65 -6.36 -0.78 -14.43
C ALA A 65 -5.34 -0.02 -15.28
N GLY A 66 -5.35 1.31 -15.16
CA GLY A 66 -4.30 2.17 -15.70
C GLY A 66 -4.71 3.60 -15.99
N HIS A 67 -3.77 4.42 -16.47
CA HIS A 67 -4.00 5.84 -16.75
C HIS A 67 -5.09 6.07 -17.80
N LYS A 68 -5.22 5.18 -18.78
CA LYS A 68 -6.19 5.38 -19.87
C LYS A 68 -7.64 5.44 -19.37
N TYR A 69 -7.93 4.81 -18.23
CA TYR A 69 -9.26 4.77 -17.61
C TYR A 69 -9.57 6.00 -16.74
N SER A 70 -8.61 6.92 -16.59
CA SER A 70 -8.78 8.18 -15.86
C SER A 70 -9.02 9.38 -16.78
N ARG A 71 -8.87 9.22 -18.10
CA ARG A 71 -8.84 10.32 -19.07
C ARG A 71 -10.12 11.16 -19.10
N ASP A 72 -11.27 10.52 -18.86
CA ASP A 72 -12.58 11.18 -18.90
C ASP A 72 -12.94 11.87 -17.58
N PHE A 73 -12.06 11.81 -16.57
CA PHE A 73 -12.31 12.33 -15.22
C PHE A 73 -11.24 13.36 -14.83
N PRO A 74 -11.51 14.66 -15.02
CA PRO A 74 -10.60 15.73 -14.64
C PRO A 74 -10.12 15.62 -13.19
N GLY A 75 -8.83 15.86 -12.96
CA GLY A 75 -8.22 15.74 -11.63
C GLY A 75 -7.83 14.32 -11.21
N THR A 76 -8.03 13.32 -12.07
CA THR A 76 -7.57 11.94 -11.85
C THR A 76 -6.40 11.58 -12.77
N MET A 77 -5.55 10.66 -12.33
CA MET A 77 -4.42 10.13 -13.13
C MET A 77 -4.48 8.61 -13.30
N PHE A 78 -5.18 7.90 -12.43
CA PHE A 78 -5.31 6.45 -12.47
C PHE A 78 -6.77 6.08 -12.32
N GLY A 79 -7.18 4.97 -12.94
CA GLY A 79 -8.54 4.49 -12.83
C GLY A 79 -8.65 3.00 -13.15
N TYR A 80 -9.81 2.47 -12.78
CA TYR A 80 -10.32 1.20 -13.25
C TYR A 80 -11.27 1.44 -14.43
N ASP A 81 -11.36 0.50 -15.35
CA ASP A 81 -12.32 0.52 -16.47
C ASP A 81 -13.77 0.60 -16.01
N ARG A 82 -14.06 -0.05 -14.88
CA ARG A 82 -15.34 0.02 -14.17
C ARG A 82 -15.13 0.52 -12.75
N ARG A 83 -16.09 1.30 -12.27
CA ARG A 83 -16.04 1.92 -10.94
C ARG A 83 -17.17 1.46 -10.01
N LYS A 84 -18.08 0.61 -10.50
CA LYS A 84 -19.16 -0.03 -9.76
C LYS A 84 -19.26 -1.50 -10.16
N TRP A 85 -19.35 -2.38 -9.19
CA TRP A 85 -19.76 -3.76 -9.38
C TRP A 85 -20.85 -4.09 -8.37
N GLN A 86 -21.80 -4.92 -8.77
CA GLN A 86 -22.88 -5.42 -7.93
C GLN A 86 -22.78 -6.94 -7.90
N VAL A 87 -22.85 -7.53 -6.70
CA VAL A 87 -22.89 -8.99 -6.50
C VAL A 87 -23.95 -9.35 -5.48
N GLU A 88 -24.46 -10.57 -5.53
CA GLU A 88 -25.35 -11.07 -4.48
C GLU A 88 -24.59 -11.34 -3.17
N PRO A 89 -25.28 -11.26 -2.01
CA PRO A 89 -24.71 -11.74 -0.75
C PRO A 89 -24.28 -13.19 -0.86
N CYS A 90 -23.17 -13.56 -0.22
CA CYS A 90 -22.57 -14.91 -0.28
C CYS A 90 -22.11 -15.37 -1.68
N ALA A 91 -21.96 -14.46 -2.65
CA ALA A 91 -21.39 -14.78 -3.95
C ALA A 91 -19.89 -15.12 -3.84
N ARG A 92 -19.43 -16.12 -4.58
CA ARG A 92 -17.99 -16.37 -4.77
C ARG A 92 -17.53 -15.56 -5.97
N VAL A 93 -16.69 -14.57 -5.70
CA VAL A 93 -16.24 -13.58 -6.69
C VAL A 93 -14.79 -13.84 -7.04
N THR A 94 -14.56 -14.24 -8.29
CA THR A 94 -13.22 -14.35 -8.87
C THR A 94 -12.89 -13.08 -9.65
N VAL A 95 -11.89 -12.35 -9.18
CA VAL A 95 -11.43 -11.10 -9.79
C VAL A 95 -10.12 -11.34 -10.51
N THR A 96 -10.06 -10.96 -11.79
CA THR A 96 -8.84 -10.85 -12.58
C THR A 96 -8.50 -9.38 -12.74
N LEU A 97 -7.45 -8.93 -12.08
CA LEU A 97 -6.90 -7.59 -12.27
C LEU A 97 -5.91 -7.62 -13.43
N VAL A 98 -6.21 -6.86 -14.49
CA VAL A 98 -5.34 -6.62 -15.65
C VAL A 98 -4.74 -5.22 -15.52
N ASN A 99 -3.44 -5.16 -15.25
CA ASN A 99 -2.70 -3.91 -15.27
C ASN A 99 -2.19 -3.64 -16.69
N GLU A 100 -2.60 -2.51 -17.25
CA GLU A 100 -2.18 -2.07 -18.59
C GLU A 100 -1.11 -0.96 -18.56
N ASP A 101 -0.72 -0.52 -17.36
CA ASP A 101 0.32 0.47 -17.16
C ASP A 101 1.68 -0.20 -16.85
N HIS A 102 2.75 0.59 -17.02
CA HIS A 102 4.06 0.27 -16.47
C HIS A 102 4.24 0.62 -14.99
N ILE A 103 3.17 1.09 -14.35
CA ILE A 103 3.13 1.44 -12.92
C ILE A 103 2.37 0.35 -12.18
N ARG A 104 2.81 0.01 -10.97
CA ARG A 104 2.16 -0.98 -10.12
C ARG A 104 0.76 -0.53 -9.72
N HIS A 105 -0.21 -1.41 -9.88
CA HIS A 105 -1.60 -1.18 -9.48
C HIS A 105 -2.11 -2.31 -8.60
N GLN A 106 -3.09 -1.98 -7.78
CA GLN A 106 -3.75 -2.90 -6.87
C GLN A 106 -5.27 -2.84 -7.05
N TRP A 107 -5.94 -3.92 -6.65
CA TRP A 107 -7.37 -3.98 -6.44
C TRP A 107 -7.57 -4.48 -5.01
N MET A 108 -7.86 -3.55 -4.11
CA MET A 108 -7.91 -3.80 -2.68
C MET A 108 -9.29 -3.55 -2.13
N LEU A 109 -9.76 -4.49 -1.31
CA LEU A 109 -11.06 -4.49 -0.66
C LEU A 109 -10.85 -4.63 0.84
N HIS A 110 -11.33 -3.65 1.62
CA HIS A 110 -11.29 -3.66 3.09
C HIS A 110 -12.67 -3.92 3.70
N GLY A 111 -12.71 -4.24 5.00
CA GLY A 111 -13.94 -4.37 5.78
C GLY A 111 -14.63 -5.73 5.65
N LEU A 112 -13.93 -6.73 5.11
CA LEU A 112 -14.40 -8.12 5.10
C LEU A 112 -14.28 -8.74 6.50
N PRO A 113 -15.05 -9.82 6.81
CA PRO A 113 -14.98 -10.49 8.11
C PRO A 113 -13.58 -11.06 8.42
N GLU A 114 -12.99 -10.65 9.55
CA GLU A 114 -11.60 -10.95 9.87
C GLU A 114 -11.33 -12.44 10.14
N GLU A 115 -12.38 -13.20 10.47
CA GLU A 115 -12.30 -14.64 10.74
C GLU A 115 -11.85 -15.43 9.51
N VAL A 116 -12.28 -15.00 8.34
CA VAL A 116 -11.97 -15.65 7.05
C VAL A 116 -11.00 -14.84 6.19
N TYR A 117 -10.88 -13.53 6.43
CA TYR A 117 -9.96 -12.64 5.70
C TYR A 117 -8.94 -11.99 6.65
N PRO A 118 -7.63 -12.27 6.50
CA PRO A 118 -6.62 -11.64 7.35
C PRO A 118 -6.71 -10.12 7.29
N ARG A 119 -6.83 -9.47 8.46
CA ARG A 119 -7.00 -8.01 8.59
C ARG A 119 -8.23 -7.45 7.84
N GLY A 120 -9.22 -8.31 7.59
CA GLY A 120 -10.46 -7.95 6.92
C GLY A 120 -10.26 -7.46 5.48
N MET A 121 -9.25 -8.01 4.78
CA MET A 121 -8.88 -7.54 3.44
C MET A 121 -8.70 -8.66 2.41
N PHE A 122 -9.03 -8.32 1.17
CA PHE A 122 -8.68 -9.06 -0.04
C PHE A 122 -7.94 -8.14 -1.00
N HIS A 123 -6.87 -8.64 -1.61
CA HIS A 123 -5.91 -7.80 -2.33
C HIS A 123 -5.34 -8.51 -3.55
N LEU A 124 -5.35 -7.82 -4.68
CA LEU A 124 -4.63 -8.19 -5.89
C LEU A 124 -3.64 -7.10 -6.24
N GLU A 125 -2.44 -7.48 -6.68
CA GLU A 125 -1.41 -6.54 -7.12
C GLU A 125 -0.73 -7.05 -8.39
N VAL A 126 -0.44 -6.14 -9.30
CA VAL A 126 0.40 -6.41 -10.48
C VAL A 126 1.36 -5.25 -10.69
N THR A 127 2.65 -5.56 -10.72
CA THR A 127 3.69 -4.60 -11.08
C THR A 127 3.92 -4.59 -12.60
N GLY A 128 3.72 -3.43 -13.23
CA GLY A 128 3.83 -3.30 -14.69
C GLY A 128 2.73 -4.06 -15.46
N PRO A 129 2.86 -4.19 -16.78
CA PRO A 129 1.82 -4.81 -17.58
C PRO A 129 1.68 -6.29 -17.26
N GLY A 130 0.46 -6.75 -17.02
CA GLY A 130 0.18 -8.14 -16.71
C GLY A 130 -1.15 -8.34 -16.01
N GLU A 131 -1.42 -9.55 -15.56
CA GLU A 131 -2.65 -9.88 -14.86
C GLU A 131 -2.42 -10.82 -13.67
N VAL A 132 -3.24 -10.69 -12.63
CA VAL A 132 -3.32 -11.61 -11.50
C VAL A 132 -4.78 -11.91 -11.20
N THR A 133 -5.07 -13.12 -10.74
CA THR A 133 -6.43 -13.55 -10.39
C THR A 133 -6.46 -14.05 -8.97
N GLY A 134 -7.47 -13.63 -8.20
CA GLY A 134 -7.78 -14.19 -6.90
C GLY A 134 -9.29 -14.31 -6.71
N THR A 135 -9.68 -15.02 -5.65
CA THR A 135 -11.10 -15.24 -5.33
C THR A 135 -11.38 -14.91 -3.88
N PHE A 136 -12.52 -14.28 -3.62
CA PHE A 136 -13.10 -14.11 -2.31
C PHE A 136 -14.60 -14.49 -2.36
N ILE A 137 -15.20 -14.63 -1.19
CA ILE A 137 -16.63 -14.84 -1.00
C ILE A 137 -17.21 -13.60 -0.31
N ALA A 138 -18.16 -12.93 -0.95
CA ALA A 138 -18.87 -11.78 -0.38
C ALA A 138 -19.60 -12.19 0.91
N PRO A 139 -19.71 -11.28 1.91
CA PRO A 139 -20.46 -11.59 3.13
C PRO A 139 -21.96 -11.67 2.88
N ALA A 140 -22.70 -12.11 3.90
CA ALA A 140 -24.16 -12.25 3.84
C ALA A 140 -24.92 -10.92 3.98
N GLU A 141 -24.25 -9.87 4.48
CA GLU A 141 -24.86 -8.57 4.76
C GLU A 141 -24.85 -7.68 3.53
N ASP A 142 -25.91 -6.88 3.38
CA ASP A 142 -25.98 -5.81 2.38
C ASP A 142 -24.99 -4.70 2.75
N ARG A 143 -24.01 -4.45 1.88
CA ARG A 143 -22.96 -3.47 2.16
C ARG A 143 -22.25 -2.98 0.90
N THR A 144 -21.94 -1.69 0.89
CA THR A 144 -21.07 -1.08 -0.12
C THR A 144 -19.65 -1.00 0.40
N TYR A 145 -18.71 -1.50 -0.38
CA TYR A 145 -17.29 -1.54 -0.05
C TYR A 145 -16.47 -0.63 -0.96
N LEU A 146 -15.50 0.05 -0.37
CA LEU A 146 -14.50 0.78 -1.13
C LEU A 146 -13.51 -0.21 -1.73
N VAL A 147 -13.44 -0.20 -3.06
CA VAL A 147 -12.36 -0.82 -3.82
C VAL A 147 -11.37 0.27 -4.19
N HIS A 148 -10.09 0.10 -3.87
CA HIS A 148 -9.08 1.12 -4.22
C HIS A 148 -7.70 0.52 -4.43
N CYS A 149 -6.78 1.36 -4.90
CA CYS A 149 -5.37 1.03 -5.01
C CYS A 149 -4.59 1.69 -3.87
N ASP A 150 -4.01 0.89 -2.98
CA ASP A 150 -3.25 1.34 -1.80
C ASP A 150 -1.78 1.70 -2.11
N ILE A 151 -1.45 1.83 -3.40
CA ILE A 151 -0.19 2.45 -3.81
C ILE A 151 -0.27 3.94 -3.53
N THR A 152 0.78 4.49 -2.92
CA THR A 152 0.88 5.90 -2.53
C THR A 152 0.34 6.83 -3.61
N GLN A 153 -0.66 7.65 -3.27
CA GLN A 153 -1.35 8.60 -4.15
C GLN A 153 -2.28 8.01 -5.22
N HIS A 154 -2.33 6.71 -5.47
CA HIS A 154 -3.16 6.15 -6.54
C HIS A 154 -4.65 6.35 -6.23
N THR A 155 -5.03 6.06 -4.98
CA THR A 155 -6.36 6.33 -4.44
C THR A 155 -6.73 7.80 -4.59
N GLU A 156 -5.90 8.73 -4.09
CA GLU A 156 -6.12 10.18 -4.15
C GLU A 156 -6.22 10.70 -5.58
N LYS A 157 -5.52 10.05 -6.52
CA LYS A 157 -5.52 10.38 -7.95
C LYS A 157 -6.59 9.61 -8.74
N GLY A 158 -7.63 9.14 -8.07
CA GLY A 158 -8.87 8.66 -8.70
C GLY A 158 -9.02 7.15 -8.78
N MET A 159 -8.06 6.36 -8.32
CA MET A 159 -8.12 4.90 -8.39
C MET A 159 -8.95 4.31 -7.25
N LYS A 160 -10.26 4.57 -7.33
CA LYS A 160 -11.29 4.12 -6.40
C LYS A 160 -12.52 3.65 -7.17
N ALA A 161 -13.23 2.71 -6.58
CA ALA A 161 -14.46 2.14 -7.09
C ALA A 161 -15.30 1.63 -5.91
N GLU A 162 -16.53 1.22 -6.17
CA GLU A 162 -17.40 0.59 -5.19
C GLU A 162 -17.79 -0.83 -5.62
N LEU A 163 -17.71 -1.76 -4.67
CA LEU A 163 -18.31 -3.09 -4.78
C LEU A 163 -19.54 -3.10 -3.87
N VAL A 164 -20.70 -3.26 -4.47
CA VAL A 164 -21.98 -3.34 -3.77
C VAL A 164 -22.34 -4.82 -3.61
N VAL A 165 -22.60 -5.24 -2.37
CA VAL A 165 -23.12 -6.56 -2.02
C VAL A 165 -24.59 -6.39 -1.65
N GLY A 166 -25.47 -7.16 -2.32
CA GLY A 166 -26.92 -7.08 -2.14
C GLY A 166 -27.46 -5.67 -2.31
N GLU A 167 -28.24 -5.15 -1.37
CA GLU A 167 -28.79 -3.78 -1.48
C GLU A 167 -27.74 -2.66 -1.28
N GLY A 168 -26.56 -3.01 -0.77
CA GLY A 168 -25.53 -2.04 -0.43
C GLY A 168 -25.81 -1.23 0.84
N SER A 169 -24.89 -0.34 1.18
CA SER A 169 -25.02 0.59 2.32
C SER A 169 -25.06 2.06 1.87
N GLY A 170 -25.50 2.31 0.63
CA GLY A 170 -25.45 3.61 -0.05
C GLY A 170 -24.20 3.80 -0.91
N ASP A 171 -24.19 4.87 -1.73
CA ASP A 171 -23.06 5.19 -2.61
C ASP A 171 -21.90 5.81 -1.83
N LEU A 172 -20.66 5.47 -2.21
CA LEU A 172 -19.46 6.04 -1.57
C LEU A 172 -19.11 7.40 -2.16
N PRO A 173 -18.72 8.41 -1.35
CA PRO A 173 -18.37 9.73 -1.87
C PRO A 173 -17.04 9.72 -2.64
N GLY A 174 -16.92 10.59 -3.66
CA GLY A 174 -15.69 10.81 -4.40
C GLY A 174 -15.26 9.66 -5.33
N ILE A 175 -16.20 8.82 -5.77
CA ILE A 175 -15.97 7.81 -6.81
C ILE A 175 -16.23 8.47 -8.17
N ALA A 176 -15.18 8.66 -8.95
CA ALA A 176 -15.25 9.35 -10.24
C ALA A 176 -16.39 8.81 -11.12
N GLY A 177 -17.23 9.68 -11.67
CA GLY A 177 -18.35 9.31 -12.54
C GLY A 177 -19.48 8.49 -11.89
N ILE A 178 -19.50 8.36 -10.55
CA ILE A 178 -20.62 7.77 -9.80
C ILE A 178 -21.12 8.79 -8.79
N THR A 179 -20.23 9.30 -7.94
CA THR A 179 -20.57 10.28 -6.91
C THR A 179 -19.75 11.56 -7.06
N PRO A 180 -20.27 12.71 -6.58
CA PRO A 180 -19.52 13.96 -6.55
C PRO A 180 -18.24 13.86 -5.72
N PRO A 181 -17.21 14.69 -5.99
CA PRO A 181 -16.01 14.78 -5.18
C PRO A 181 -16.34 15.06 -3.70
N ALA A 182 -15.65 14.36 -2.78
CA ALA A 182 -15.86 14.50 -1.34
C ALA A 182 -15.49 15.90 -0.78
N VAL A 183 -14.67 16.66 -1.52
CA VAL A 183 -14.34 18.06 -1.23
C VAL A 183 -14.68 18.89 -2.46
N VAL A 184 -15.75 19.66 -2.37
CA VAL A 184 -16.00 20.78 -3.28
C VAL A 184 -15.12 21.92 -2.78
N TYR A 185 -13.99 22.16 -3.41
CA TYR A 185 -13.35 23.46 -3.24
C TYR A 185 -14.31 24.48 -3.86
N PRO A 186 -14.77 25.52 -3.12
CA PRO A 186 -15.50 26.59 -3.76
C PRO A 186 -14.59 27.15 -4.83
N ASP A 187 -15.02 26.99 -6.08
CA ASP A 187 -14.31 27.55 -7.22
C ASP A 187 -14.12 29.04 -6.94
N HIS A 188 -12.89 29.53 -7.06
CA HIS A 188 -12.62 30.95 -6.91
C HIS A 188 -13.10 31.66 -8.19
N GLY A 189 -14.41 31.75 -8.33
CA GLY A 189 -15.05 32.48 -9.41
C GLY A 189 -16.28 31.83 -9.97
N GLU A 190 -17.32 31.57 -9.16
CA GLU A 190 -18.69 31.94 -9.52
C GLU A 190 -19.50 32.21 -8.23
N ALA A 191 -20.10 33.40 -8.17
CA ALA A 191 -20.95 33.82 -7.06
C ALA A 191 -22.32 33.15 -7.16
N GLY A 192 -22.73 32.39 -6.14
CA GLY A 192 -24.04 31.73 -6.12
C GLY A 192 -24.56 31.38 -4.73
N GLY A 193 -25.19 32.35 -4.07
CA GLY A 193 -26.36 32.16 -3.18
C GLY A 193 -26.15 31.63 -1.74
N PRO A 194 -26.92 32.11 -0.73
CA PRO A 194 -26.63 31.85 0.67
C PRO A 194 -27.21 30.50 1.10
N VAL A 195 -26.37 29.66 1.72
CA VAL A 195 -26.84 28.55 2.55
C VAL A 195 -26.81 29.01 3.99
N ALA A 196 -27.98 29.06 4.61
CA ALA A 196 -28.17 29.42 6.02
C ALA A 196 -27.32 28.49 6.90
N ALA A 197 -26.36 29.08 7.61
CA ALA A 197 -25.60 28.42 8.65
C ALA A 197 -26.47 28.33 9.91
N ASP A 198 -26.93 27.12 10.22
CA ASP A 198 -27.42 26.81 11.56
C ASP A 198 -26.23 26.85 12.53
N ALA A 199 -26.48 27.44 13.69
CA ALA A 199 -25.49 27.80 14.68
C ALA A 199 -25.22 26.63 15.62
N GLY A 200 -23.95 26.26 15.79
CA GLY A 200 -23.55 25.47 16.96
C GLY A 200 -22.34 24.57 16.79
N ALA A 201 -21.13 25.13 16.67
CA ALA A 201 -19.92 24.46 17.14
C ALA A 201 -18.79 25.50 17.40
N PRO A 202 -18.02 25.38 18.49
CA PRO A 202 -16.95 26.32 18.80
C PRO A 202 -15.78 26.16 17.84
N THR A 203 -15.32 27.29 17.29
CA THR A 203 -14.09 27.43 16.51
C THR A 203 -12.88 26.94 17.29
N PRO A 204 -12.03 26.02 16.76
CA PRO A 204 -10.69 25.83 17.27
C PRO A 204 -9.84 27.03 16.84
N GLU A 205 -9.34 27.75 17.84
CA GLU A 205 -8.41 28.85 17.68
C GLU A 205 -7.15 28.34 16.97
N SER A 206 -6.95 28.79 15.73
CA SER A 206 -5.74 28.55 14.94
C SER A 206 -4.57 29.33 15.53
N GLY A 207 -4.00 28.78 16.60
CA GLY A 207 -2.71 29.22 17.14
C GLY A 207 -1.57 28.76 16.24
N ARG A 208 -1.27 29.51 15.18
CA ARG A 208 0.00 29.38 14.43
C ARG A 208 1.17 29.61 15.40
N ARG A 209 1.75 28.54 15.94
CA ARG A 209 3.08 28.60 16.54
C ARG A 209 4.10 28.71 15.40
N PRO A 210 5.04 29.66 15.43
CA PRO A 210 6.04 29.78 14.38
C PRO A 210 6.89 28.50 14.33
N LEU A 211 6.95 27.89 13.14
CA LEU A 211 7.75 26.69 12.82
C LEU A 211 9.27 26.93 13.02
N LEU A 212 9.67 28.18 13.24
CA LEU A 212 11.00 28.64 13.61
C LEU A 212 11.08 28.91 15.12
N SER A 213 10.94 27.86 15.92
CA SER A 213 11.34 27.91 17.33
C SER A 213 12.86 28.09 17.40
N GLY A 214 13.36 28.96 18.28
CA GLY A 214 14.80 29.15 18.48
C GLY A 214 15.56 27.85 18.79
N LEU A 215 14.89 26.85 19.36
CA LEU A 215 15.46 25.51 19.55
C LEU A 215 15.73 24.77 18.24
N LEU A 216 14.89 24.97 17.21
CA LEU A 216 15.05 24.29 15.92
C LEU A 216 16.24 24.87 15.15
N VAL A 217 16.43 26.19 15.20
CA VAL A 217 17.59 26.85 14.61
C VAL A 217 18.87 26.43 15.32
N LEU A 218 18.87 26.39 16.65
CA LEU A 218 20.02 25.92 17.44
C LEU A 218 20.37 24.45 17.12
N GLY A 219 19.35 23.59 17.03
CA GLY A 219 19.53 22.18 16.67
C GLY A 219 20.12 22.00 15.27
N LEU A 220 19.68 22.80 14.30
CA LEU A 220 20.21 22.75 12.92
C LEU A 220 21.67 23.20 12.85
N VAL A 221 22.03 24.28 13.57
CA VAL A 221 23.41 24.78 13.62
C VAL A 221 24.34 23.78 14.29
N LEU A 222 23.92 23.19 15.42
CA LEU A 222 24.69 22.14 16.09
C LEU A 222 24.84 20.89 15.21
N ALA A 223 23.81 20.51 14.45
CA ALA A 223 23.89 19.40 13.52
C ALA A 223 24.85 19.69 12.36
N MET A 224 24.78 20.87 11.73
CA MET A 224 25.68 21.21 10.61
C MET A 224 27.14 21.32 11.03
N LEU A 225 27.42 21.89 12.21
CA LEU A 225 28.78 22.02 12.72
C LEU A 225 29.31 20.73 13.36
N GLY A 226 28.44 19.99 14.05
CA GLY A 226 28.82 18.76 14.77
C GLY A 226 28.90 17.52 13.89
N ALA A 227 28.07 17.40 12.86
CA ALA A 227 28.04 16.24 11.97
C ALA A 227 29.41 15.91 11.35
N PRO A 228 30.18 16.83 10.73
CA PRO A 228 31.45 16.47 10.11
C PRO A 228 32.46 15.92 11.13
N TYR A 229 32.51 16.46 12.35
CA TYR A 229 33.36 15.94 13.42
C TYR A 229 32.88 14.58 13.94
N LEU A 230 31.57 14.40 14.08
CA LEU A 230 31.00 13.13 14.50
C LEU A 230 31.25 12.03 13.46
N PHE A 231 31.03 12.31 12.18
CA PHE A 231 31.29 11.37 11.10
C PHE A 231 32.79 11.04 10.96
N ASP A 232 33.68 12.03 11.11
CA ASP A 232 35.13 11.81 11.09
C ASP A 232 35.62 11.01 12.32
N TRP A 233 35.03 11.26 13.50
CA TRP A 233 35.31 10.47 14.71
C TRP A 233 34.80 9.03 14.58
N VAL A 234 33.55 8.84 14.14
CA VAL A 234 32.96 7.51 13.91
C VAL A 234 33.73 6.77 12.81
N GLY A 235 34.06 7.45 11.71
CA GLY A 235 34.86 6.90 10.62
C GLY A 235 36.22 6.44 11.12
N ARG A 236 37.00 7.30 11.77
CA ARG A 236 38.31 6.89 12.31
C ARG A 236 38.23 5.78 13.36
N ARG A 237 37.11 5.67 14.08
CA ARG A 237 36.96 4.70 15.17
C ARG A 237 36.45 3.34 14.73
N PHE A 238 35.60 3.28 13.70
CA PHE A 238 34.87 2.07 13.31
C PHE A 238 35.11 1.63 11.87
N PHE A 239 35.72 2.47 11.02
CA PHE A 239 36.01 2.10 9.64
C PHE A 239 37.17 1.08 9.61
N GLY A 240 36.89 -0.11 9.06
CA GLY A 240 37.83 -1.24 9.02
C GLY A 240 37.65 -2.28 10.12
N MET A 241 36.75 -2.05 11.10
CA MET A 241 36.37 -3.10 12.05
C MET A 241 35.42 -4.11 11.39
N SER A 242 35.68 -5.39 11.59
CA SER A 242 34.72 -6.45 11.31
C SER A 242 33.53 -6.36 12.28
N GLY A 243 32.37 -6.89 11.86
CA GLY A 243 31.16 -6.88 12.71
C GLY A 243 31.35 -7.56 14.07
N ARG A 244 32.28 -8.53 14.18
CA ARG A 244 32.65 -9.19 15.44
C ARG A 244 33.45 -8.26 16.37
N GLU A 245 34.37 -7.48 15.82
CA GLU A 245 35.18 -6.52 16.58
C GLU A 245 34.32 -5.35 17.08
N LEU A 246 33.36 -4.89 16.26
CA LEU A 246 32.40 -3.86 16.67
C LEU A 246 31.55 -4.32 17.87
N ASN A 247 31.03 -5.56 17.82
CA ASN A 247 30.24 -6.13 18.90
C ASN A 247 31.05 -6.31 20.20
N ALA A 248 32.30 -6.81 20.08
CA ALA A 248 33.20 -6.94 21.23
C ALA A 248 33.50 -5.57 21.86
N TYR A 249 33.81 -4.56 21.03
CA TYR A 249 34.06 -3.19 21.47
C TYR A 249 32.85 -2.57 22.20
N LEU A 250 31.64 -2.73 21.65
CA LEU A 250 30.41 -2.24 22.27
C LEU A 250 30.17 -2.92 23.62
N PHE A 251 30.30 -4.25 23.68
CA PHE A 251 30.11 -5.01 24.91
C PHE A 251 31.09 -4.58 26.01
N GLU A 252 32.38 -4.45 25.69
CA GLU A 252 33.40 -3.97 26.64
C GLU A 252 33.08 -2.57 27.17
N ARG A 253 32.62 -1.66 26.30
CA ARG A 253 32.27 -0.28 26.70
C ARG A 253 31.04 -0.24 27.60
N ILE A 254 30.02 -1.05 27.31
CA ILE A 254 28.82 -1.19 28.14
C ILE A 254 29.21 -1.75 29.51
N MET A 255 30.03 -2.80 29.57
CA MET A 255 30.48 -3.38 30.84
C MET A 255 31.35 -2.40 31.65
N ALA A 256 32.21 -1.63 31.00
CA ALA A 256 33.00 -0.60 31.66
C ALA A 256 32.12 0.52 32.24
N LEU A 257 31.08 0.95 31.51
CA LEU A 257 30.12 1.94 31.98
C LEU A 257 29.33 1.41 33.18
N PHE A 258 28.84 0.19 33.09
CA PHE A 258 28.11 -0.50 34.16
C PHE A 258 28.96 -0.60 35.44
N CYS A 259 30.24 -1.00 35.33
CA CYS A 259 31.17 -1.01 36.45
C CYS A 259 31.38 0.37 37.08
N ARG A 260 31.49 1.43 36.27
CA ARG A 260 31.61 2.81 36.78
C ARG A 260 30.35 3.24 37.51
N LEU A 261 29.17 2.90 36.98
CA LEU A 261 27.88 3.20 37.61
C LEU A 261 27.75 2.50 38.97
N ILE A 262 28.11 1.22 39.06
CA ILE A 262 28.12 0.49 40.34
C ILE A 262 29.06 1.15 41.34
N ARG A 263 30.28 1.54 40.94
CA ARG A 263 31.21 2.23 41.82
C ARG A 263 30.66 3.58 42.30
N LEU A 264 30.04 4.33 41.40
CA LEU A 264 29.40 5.60 41.74
C LEU A 264 28.29 5.39 42.77
N ILE A 265 27.39 4.44 42.54
CA ILE A 265 26.31 4.09 43.48
C ILE A 265 26.90 3.68 44.83
N ARG A 266 27.91 2.81 44.86
CA ARG A 266 28.58 2.39 46.10
C ARG A 266 29.23 3.55 46.85
N SER A 267 29.85 4.48 46.13
CA SER A 267 30.45 5.69 46.73
C SER A 267 29.41 6.62 47.35
N LEU A 268 28.25 6.77 46.69
CA LEU A 268 27.15 7.58 47.18
C LEU A 268 26.47 6.94 48.41
N THR A 269 26.32 5.61 48.43
CA THR A 269 25.75 4.90 49.59
C THR A 269 26.71 4.85 50.78
N ALA A 270 28.02 4.75 50.55
CA ALA A 270 29.02 4.74 51.63
C ALA A 270 29.20 6.12 52.28
N ALA A 271 29.02 7.21 51.52
CA ALA A 271 29.05 8.57 52.05
C ALA A 271 27.83 8.91 52.94
N GLY A 272 26.71 8.19 52.78
CA GLY A 272 25.50 8.36 53.59
C GLY A 272 25.49 7.59 54.92
N SER A 273 26.49 6.74 55.17
CA SER A 273 26.57 5.90 56.40
C SER A 273 27.53 6.44 57.47
N THR A 274 28.10 7.64 57.29
CA THR A 274 28.97 8.30 58.27
C THR A 274 28.31 9.54 58.91
N SER A 275 26.99 9.51 59.08
CA SER A 275 26.20 10.53 59.79
C SER A 275 25.51 9.91 61.00
#